data_AF-A0A385I6X1-F1
#
_entry.id   AF-A0A385I6X1-F1
#
_cell.length_a   1.000
_cell.length_b   1.000
_cell.length_c   1.000
_cell.angle_alpha   90.00
_cell.angle_beta   90.00
_cell.angle_gamma   90.00
#
_symmetry.space_group_name_H-M   'P 1'
#
loop_
_entity.id
_entity.type
_entity.pdbx_description
1 polymer ?
#
loop_
_entity_poly.entity_id
_entity_poly.type
_entity_poly.pdbx_seq_one_letter_code
_entity_poly.pdbx_strand_id
1 'polypeptide(L)'
;KITFEGSDVREGIIAVISLKVPEEILEFVGQTKDKLGTPEAREVVEDFVSQKFYFFLNENKIEAEKIISKIKKAYEAKVAARNARNEARKIKNKFENRKIL
;
A
#
# COMPACT_ATOMS: atom_id res chain seq x y z
N LYS A 1 16.25 7.70 -7.21
CA LYS A 1 15.84 6.36 -6.73
C LYS A 1 14.32 6.34 -6.71
N ILE A 2 13.67 5.40 -7.40
CA ILE A 2 12.20 5.27 -7.34
C ILE A 2 11.86 4.67 -5.97
N THR A 3 10.93 5.29 -5.25
CA THR A 3 10.42 4.79 -3.97
C THR A 3 8.93 4.54 -4.15
N PHE A 4 8.52 3.28 -4.03
CA PHE A 4 7.11 2.90 -4.08
C PHE A 4 6.46 3.13 -2.71
N GLU A 5 5.22 3.59 -2.70
CA GLU A 5 4.42 3.70 -1.48
C GLU A 5 3.60 2.43 -1.27
N GLY A 6 3.16 2.18 -0.02
CA GLY A 6 2.34 1.00 0.30
C GLY A 6 1.03 0.92 -0.50
N SER A 7 0.48 2.05 -0.96
CA SER A 7 -0.67 2.07 -1.86
C SER A 7 -0.36 1.48 -3.23
N ASP A 8 0.85 1.70 -3.74
CA ASP A 8 1.28 1.23 -5.06
C ASP A 8 1.50 -0.28 -5.03
N VAL A 9 2.05 -0.76 -3.90
CA VAL A 9 2.29 -2.19 -3.66
C VAL A 9 0.96 -2.94 -3.51
N ARG A 10 -0.02 -2.36 -2.81
CA ARG A 10 -1.32 -3.00 -2.55
C ARG A 10 -2.35 -2.86 -3.66
N GLU A 11 -2.04 -2.14 -4.75
CA GLU A 11 -2.99 -1.92 -5.83
C GLU A 11 -3.33 -3.23 -6.55
N GLY A 12 -4.60 -3.65 -6.45
CA GLY A 12 -5.09 -4.89 -7.06
C GLY A 12 -4.73 -6.16 -6.29
N ILE A 13 -4.22 -6.04 -5.06
CA ILE A 13 -4.00 -7.19 -4.19
C ILE A 13 -5.34 -7.65 -3.60
N ILE A 14 -5.57 -8.95 -3.68
CA ILE A 14 -6.61 -9.66 -2.92
C ILE A 14 -5.88 -10.57 -1.94
N ALA A 15 -6.13 -10.40 -0.65
CA ALA A 15 -5.50 -11.18 0.39
C ALA A 15 -6.50 -11.50 1.50
N VAL A 16 -6.37 -12.70 2.07
CA VAL A 16 -7.11 -13.13 3.25
C VAL A 16 -6.08 -13.45 4.32
N ILE A 17 -6.21 -12.82 5.49
CA ILE A 17 -5.35 -13.06 6.64
C ILE A 17 -6.21 -13.66 7.73
N SER A 18 -5.85 -14.88 8.15
CA SER A 18 -6.53 -15.61 9.22
C SER A 18 -5.51 -15.98 10.28
N LEU A 19 -5.81 -15.63 11.53
CA LEU A 19 -4.90 -15.81 12.67
C LEU A 19 -5.62 -16.57 13.77
N LYS A 20 -4.86 -17.40 14.48
CA LYS A 20 -5.28 -17.95 15.77
C LYS A 20 -4.44 -17.27 16.83
N VAL A 21 -5.09 -16.57 17.74
CA VAL A 21 -4.43 -15.82 18.82
C VAL A 21 -4.81 -16.50 20.14
N PRO A 22 -3.84 -16.85 20.98
CA PRO A 22 -4.10 -17.38 22.32
C PRO A 22 -4.94 -16.41 23.15
N GLU A 23 -5.84 -16.95 23.97
CA GLU A 23 -6.81 -16.15 24.73
C GLU A 23 -6.12 -15.22 25.73
N GLU A 24 -4.99 -15.64 26.28
CA GLU A 24 -4.19 -14.89 27.25
C GLU A 24 -3.59 -13.57 26.74
N ILE A 25 -3.45 -13.43 25.41
CA ILE A 25 -2.93 -12.20 24.76
C ILE A 25 -3.94 -11.59 23.78
N LEU A 26 -5.15 -12.15 23.70
CA LEU A 26 -6.17 -11.71 22.74
C LEU A 26 -6.81 -10.40 23.21
N GLU A 27 -6.55 -9.34 22.45
CA GLU A 27 -7.11 -8.02 22.72
C GLU A 27 -7.79 -7.46 21.47
N PHE A 28 -8.97 -6.87 21.65
CA PHE A 28 -9.70 -6.16 20.60
C PHE A 28 -9.94 -4.71 21.00
N VAL A 29 -9.94 -3.81 20.01
CA VAL A 29 -10.30 -2.42 20.22
C VAL A 29 -11.81 -2.26 20.12
N GLY A 30 -12.45 -2.00 21.26
CA GLY A 30 -13.90 -1.82 21.34
C GLY A 30 -14.69 -3.14 21.27
N GLN A 31 -15.99 -3.04 21.51
CA GLN A 31 -16.86 -4.21 21.65
C GLN A 31 -17.17 -4.93 20.33
N THR A 32 -17.19 -4.20 19.21
CA THR A 32 -17.51 -4.75 17.89
C THR A 32 -16.41 -5.65 17.33
N LYS A 33 -15.22 -5.67 17.96
CA LYS A 33 -14.05 -6.45 17.54
C LYS A 33 -13.60 -6.14 16.11
N ASP A 34 -13.88 -4.94 15.62
CA ASP A 34 -13.53 -4.50 14.26
C ASP A 34 -12.02 -4.35 14.05
N LYS A 35 -11.26 -4.21 15.14
CA LYS A 35 -9.81 -4.06 15.12
C LYS A 35 -9.17 -4.93 16.20
N LEU A 36 -8.22 -5.77 15.77
CA LEU A 36 -7.35 -6.51 16.68
C LEU A 36 -6.36 -5.54 17.35
N GLY A 37 -6.29 -5.60 18.67
CA GLY A 37 -5.41 -4.82 19.53
C GLY A 37 -4.10 -5.51 19.89
N THR A 38 -4.02 -6.84 19.81
CA THR A 38 -2.83 -7.66 20.15
C THR A 38 -1.58 -7.26 19.34
N PRO A 39 -0.56 -6.63 19.96
CA PRO A 39 0.66 -6.21 19.27
C PRO A 39 1.50 -7.36 18.73
N GLU A 40 1.60 -8.47 19.48
CA GLU A 40 2.40 -9.64 19.14
C GLU A 40 1.90 -10.29 17.84
N ALA A 41 0.59 -10.25 17.60
CA ALA A 41 -0.01 -10.75 16.37
C ALA A 41 0.51 -9.99 15.14
N ARG A 42 0.81 -8.69 15.28
CA ARG A 42 1.40 -7.90 14.20
C ARG A 42 2.82 -8.33 13.92
N GLU A 43 3.66 -8.42 14.95
CA GLU A 43 5.09 -8.77 14.82
C GLU A 43 5.25 -10.13 14.15
N VAL A 44 4.52 -11.15 14.63
CA VAL A 44 4.55 -12.50 14.08
C VAL A 44 4.14 -12.53 12.60
N VAL A 45 3.07 -11.81 12.24
CA VAL A 45 2.60 -11.76 10.85
C VAL A 45 3.57 -11.02 9.95
N GLU A 46 4.14 -9.91 10.42
CA GLU A 46 5.11 -9.11 9.67
C GLU A 46 6.37 -9.92 9.36
N ASP A 47 6.92 -10.61 10.35
CA ASP A 47 8.09 -11.46 10.19
C ASP A 47 7.82 -12.66 9.27
N PHE A 48 6.71 -13.36 9.50
CA PHE A 48 6.35 -14.53 8.70
C PHE A 48 6.13 -14.17 7.23
N VAL A 49 5.32 -13.14 6.97
CA VAL A 49 5.01 -12.71 5.60
C VAL A 49 6.28 -12.20 4.92
N SER A 50 7.10 -11.39 5.59
CA SER A 50 8.32 -10.85 5.01
C SER A 50 9.28 -11.96 4.59
N GLN A 51 9.51 -12.94 5.46
CA GLN A 51 10.41 -14.07 5.16
C GLN A 51 9.86 -14.95 4.03
N LYS A 52 8.60 -15.37 4.11
CA LYS A 52 8.00 -16.26 3.12
C LYS A 52 7.81 -15.58 1.77
N PHE A 53 7.42 -14.32 1.75
CA PHE A 53 7.27 -13.56 0.52
C PHE A 53 8.63 -13.27 -0.13
N TYR A 54 9.65 -12.93 0.65
CA TYR A 54 11.01 -12.80 0.15
C TYR A 54 11.49 -14.09 -0.53
N PHE A 55 11.30 -15.23 0.14
CA PHE A 55 11.64 -16.54 -0.42
C PHE A 55 10.87 -16.82 -1.71
N PHE A 56 9.54 -16.63 -1.70
CA PHE A 56 8.69 -16.81 -2.87
C PHE A 56 9.16 -15.99 -4.08
N LEU A 57 9.50 -14.71 -3.88
CA LEU A 57 9.97 -13.85 -4.97
C LEU A 57 11.30 -14.31 -5.56
N ASN A 58 12.21 -14.84 -4.73
CA ASN A 58 13.51 -15.33 -5.19
C ASN A 58 13.40 -16.65 -5.95
N GLU A 59 12.50 -17.55 -5.53
CA GLU A 59 12.26 -18.80 -6.24
C GLU A 59 11.44 -18.63 -7.52
N ASN A 60 10.54 -17.64 -7.56
CA ASN A 60 9.58 -17.45 -8.64
C ASN A 60 9.87 -16.17 -9.43
N LYS A 61 11.04 -16.13 -10.10
CA LYS A 61 11.51 -14.93 -10.83
C LYS A 61 10.47 -14.34 -11.80
N ILE A 62 9.79 -15.18 -12.58
CA ILE A 62 8.79 -14.74 -13.57
C ILE A 62 7.62 -14.02 -12.87
N GLU A 63 7.11 -14.57 -11.77
CA GLU A 63 6.03 -13.95 -11.01
C GLU A 63 6.50 -12.69 -10.27
N ALA A 64 7.72 -12.70 -9.73
CA ALA A 64 8.32 -11.52 -9.11
C ALA A 64 8.44 -10.34 -10.08
N GLU A 65 8.91 -10.58 -11.31
CA GLU A 65 8.99 -9.55 -12.35
C GLU A 65 7.61 -9.00 -12.73
N LYS A 66 6.59 -9.88 -12.84
CA LYS A 66 5.20 -9.45 -13.08
C LYS A 66 4.67 -8.57 -11.96
N ILE A 67 4.87 -8.97 -10.71
CA ILE A 67 4.45 -8.21 -9.52
C ILE A 67 5.12 -6.82 -9.52
N ILE A 68 6.45 -6.77 -9.65
CA ILE A 68 7.21 -5.50 -9.66
C ILE A 68 6.77 -4.60 -10.83
N SER A 69 6.54 -5.17 -12.02
CA SER A 69 6.04 -4.43 -13.18
C SER A 69 4.65 -3.82 -12.92
N LYS A 70 3.74 -4.56 -12.27
CA LYS A 70 2.42 -4.05 -11.89
C LYS A 70 2.52 -2.90 -10.88
N ILE A 71 3.38 -3.04 -9.85
CA ILE A 71 3.64 -1.99 -8.86
C ILE A 71 4.22 -0.73 -9.53
N LYS A 72 5.16 -0.91 -10.46
CA LYS A 72 5.74 0.21 -11.22
C LYS A 72 4.68 0.96 -12.03
N LYS A 73 3.79 0.23 -12.72
CA LYS A 73 2.68 0.83 -13.48
C LYS A 73 1.71 1.62 -12.56
N ALA A 74 1.39 1.07 -11.40
CA ALA A 74 0.57 1.75 -10.38
C ALA A 74 1.20 3.08 -9.95
N TYR A 75 2.50 3.05 -9.61
CA TYR A 75 3.27 4.24 -9.26
C TYR A 75 3.29 5.28 -10.39
N GLU A 76 3.59 4.87 -11.63
CA GLU A 76 3.65 5.77 -12.79
C GLU A 76 2.30 6.42 -13.08
N ALA A 77 1.21 5.64 -13.02
CA ALA A 77 -0.16 6.17 -13.17
C ALA A 77 -0.49 7.21 -12.09
N LYS A 78 -0.14 6.93 -10.82
CA LYS A 78 -0.35 7.85 -9.71
C LYS A 78 0.43 9.16 -9.90
N VAL A 79 1.71 9.08 -10.28
CA VAL A 79 2.55 10.26 -10.52
C VAL A 79 2.03 11.08 -11.71
N ALA A 80 1.66 10.43 -12.81
CA ALA A 80 1.08 11.10 -13.97
C ALA A 80 -0.21 11.85 -13.61
N ALA A 81 -1.12 11.20 -12.87
CA ALA A 81 -2.35 11.82 -12.40
C ALA A 81 -2.11 13.01 -11.46
N ARG A 82 -1.12 12.91 -10.55
CA ARG A 82 -0.73 14.01 -9.66
C ARG A 82 -0.17 15.21 -10.44
N ASN A 83 0.68 14.96 -11.42
CA ASN A 83 1.25 16.01 -12.25
C ASN A 83 0.18 16.73 -13.08
N ALA A 84 -0.71 15.98 -13.73
CA ALA A 84 -1.83 16.55 -14.49
C ALA A 84 -2.74 17.42 -13.62
N ARG A 85 -3.07 16.98 -12.39
CA ARG A 85 -3.86 17.77 -11.43
C ARG A 85 -3.15 19.06 -11.02
N ASN A 86 -1.84 18.99 -10.78
CA ASN A 86 -1.05 20.17 -10.40
C ASN A 86 -0.97 21.19 -11.54
N GLU A 87 -0.80 20.73 -12.78
CA GLU A 87 -0.82 21.59 -13.97
C GLU A 87 -2.18 22.27 -14.15
N ALA A 88 -3.27 21.52 -14.06
CA ALA A 88 -4.63 22.07 -14.12
C ALA A 88 -4.88 23.13 -13.02
N ARG A 89 -4.38 22.89 -11.80
CA ARG A 89 -4.49 23.85 -10.68
C ARG A 89 -3.67 25.12 -10.93
N LYS A 90 -2.45 25.01 -11.46
CA LYS A 90 -1.62 26.16 -11.83
C LYS A 90 -2.30 27.02 -12.90
N ILE A 91 -2.87 26.37 -13.91
CA ILE A 91 -3.63 27.04 -14.98
C ILE A 91 -4.80 27.81 -14.39
N LYS A 92 -5.62 27.18 -13.54
CA LYS A 92 -6.75 27.82 -12.85
C LYS A 92 -6.32 29.07 -12.06
N ASN A 93 -5.29 28.95 -11.22
CA ASN A 93 -4.80 30.06 -10.41
C ASN A 93 -4.27 31.23 -11.27
N LYS A 94 -3.61 30.93 -12.40
CA LYS A 94 -3.13 31.95 -13.34
C LYS A 94 -4.29 32.70 -13.99
N PHE A 95 -5.39 32.02 -14.30
CA PHE A 95 -6.60 32.65 -14.83
C PHE A 95 -7.34 33.50 -13.78
N GLU A 96 -7.39 33.06 -12.52
CA GLU A 96 -7.99 33.84 -11.43
C GLU A 96 -7.20 35.13 -11.16
N ASN A 97 -5.87 35.08 -11.09
CA ASN A 97 -5.04 36.28 -10.88
C ASN A 97 -5.16 37.30 -12.02
N ARG A 98 -5.39 36.86 -13.26
CA ARG A 98 -5.61 37.76 -14.40
C ARG A 98 -6.97 38.45 -14.41
N LYS A 99 -7.95 37.96 -13.64
CA LYS A 99 -9.27 38.61 -13.50
C LYS A 99 -9.30 39.69 -12.41
N ILE A 100 -8.29 39.71 -11.54
CA ILE A 100 -8.19 40.64 -10.39
C ILE A 100 -7.33 41.87 -10.76
N LEU A 101 -6.63 41.83 -11.89
CA LEU A 101 -5.96 42.96 -12.55
C LEU A 101 -6.87 43.52 -13.65
#